data_AF-A0A975TTJ9-F1
#
_entry.id   AF-A0A975TTJ9-F1
#
_cell.length_a   1.000
_cell.length_b   1.000
_cell.length_c   1.000
_cell.angle_alpha   90.00
_cell.angle_beta   90.00
_cell.angle_gamma   90.00
#
_symmetry.space_group_name_H-M   'P 1'
#
loop_
_entity.id
_entity.type
_entity.pdbx_description
1 polymer ?
#
loop_
_entity_poly.entity_id
_entity_poly.type
_entity_poly.pdbx_seq_one_letter_code
_entity_poly.pdbx_strand_id
1 'polypeptide(L)' 'MDLVPLIVFLLFIAVIVWLFALIGGMASDRGHSPWPWWFLSIFWSPFGTIFVLWLFFRKVDRLDEDW' A
#
# COMPACT_ATOMS: atom_id res chain seq x y z
N MET A 1 25.88 -21.39 12.66
CA MET A 1 25.06 -20.19 12.93
C MET A 1 23.64 -20.51 12.50
N ASP A 2 22.66 -20.38 13.40
CA ASP A 2 21.26 -20.58 13.02
C ASP A 2 20.81 -19.47 12.07
N LEU A 3 20.37 -19.85 10.87
CA LEU A 3 19.88 -18.91 9.84
C LEU A 3 18.42 -18.52 10.07
N VAL A 4 17.70 -19.23 10.94
CA VAL A 4 16.27 -19.02 11.20
C VAL A 4 15.95 -17.57 11.60
N PRO A 5 16.67 -16.92 12.54
CA PRO A 5 16.39 -15.53 12.90
C PRO A 5 16.57 -14.56 11.73
N LEU A 6 17.58 -14.80 10.87
CA LEU A 6 17.84 -13.98 9.69
C LEU A 6 16.71 -14.12 8.66
N ILE A 7 16.25 -15.35 8.40
CA ILE A 7 15.15 -15.60 7.45
C ILE A 7 13.87 -14.92 7.94
N VAL A 8 13.53 -15.06 9.22
CA VAL A 8 12.34 -14.43 9.82
C VAL A 8 12.42 -12.90 9.70
N PHE A 9 13.60 -12.32 9.97
CA PHE A 9 13.80 -10.88 9.84
C PHE A 9 13.66 -10.39 8.39
N LEU A 10 14.22 -11.11 7.41
CA LEU A 10 14.08 -10.77 5.99
C LEU A 10 12.62 -10.89 5.52
N LEU A 11 11.90 -11.92 5.97
CA LEU A 11 10.47 -12.07 5.67
C LEU A 11 9.65 -10.92 6.27
N PHE A 12 9.95 -10.50 7.50
CA PHE A 12 9.29 -9.36 8.13
C PHE A 12 9.49 -8.07 7.31
N ILE A 13 10.72 -7.78 6.88
CA ILE A 13 10.99 -6.63 5.99
C ILE A 13 10.25 -6.76 4.66
N ALA A 14 10.27 -7.95 4.04
CA ALA A 14 9.60 -8.20 2.77
C ALA A 14 8.09 -7.94 2.87
N VAL A 15 7.45 -8.36 3.96
CA VAL A 15 6.02 -8.11 4.23
C VAL A 15 5.75 -6.61 4.39
N ILE A 16 6.61 -5.88 5.10
CA ILE A 16 6.46 -4.42 5.23
C ILE A 16 6.55 -3.78 3.84
N VAL A 17 7.61 -4.05 3.08
CA VAL A 17 7.81 -3.46 1.74
C VAL A 17 6.62 -3.78 0.83
N TRP A 18 6.10 -5.01 0.87
CA TRP A 18 4.93 -5.42 0.12
C TRP A 18 3.68 -4.62 0.50
N LEU A 19 3.43 -4.36 1.79
CA LEU A 19 2.31 -3.54 2.24
C LEU A 19 2.39 -2.09 1.74
N PHE A 20 3.58 -1.47 1.79
CA PHE A 20 3.76 -0.11 1.27
C PHE A 20 3.59 -0.05 -0.25
N ALA A 21 4.08 -1.07 -0.97
CA ALA A 21 3.86 -1.19 -2.41
C ALA A 21 2.37 -1.32 -2.75
N LEU A 22 1.62 -2.13 -1.99
CA LEU A 22 0.18 -2.29 -2.16
C LEU A 22 -0.59 -0.97 -1.92
N ILE A 23 -0.29 -0.27 -0.83
CA ILE A 23 -0.92 1.02 -0.51
C ILE A 23 -0.61 2.06 -1.58
N GLY A 24 0.65 2.12 -2.02
CA GLY A 24 1.07 3.05 -3.06
C GLY A 24 0.40 2.76 -4.41
N GLY A 25 0.31 1.49 -4.79
CA GLY A 25 -0.43 1.06 -5.99
C GLY A 25 -1.91 1.40 -5.89
N MET A 26 -2.54 1.12 -4.75
CA MET A 26 -3.96 1.46 -4.53
C MET A 26 -4.22 2.96 -4.61
N ALA A 27 -3.34 3.80 -4.05
CA ALA A 27 -3.45 5.25 -4.13
C ALA A 27 -3.27 5.74 -5.58
N SER A 28 -2.28 5.20 -6.29
CA SER A 28 -2.01 5.56 -7.69
C SER A 28 -3.16 5.16 -8.62
N ASP A 29 -3.73 3.97 -8.45
CA ASP A 29 -4.92 3.48 -9.17
C ASP A 29 -6.15 4.39 -8.99
N ARG A 30 -6.13 5.23 -7.97
CA ARG A 30 -7.21 6.15 -7.59
C ARG A 30 -6.88 7.61 -7.88
N GLY A 31 -5.78 7.88 -8.60
CA GLY A 31 -5.37 9.23 -8.97
C GLY A 31 -4.72 10.04 -7.84
N HIS A 32 -4.27 9.38 -6.77
CA HIS A 32 -3.59 10.05 -5.65
C HIS A 32 -2.09 9.77 -5.63
N SER A 33 -1.31 10.74 -5.14
CA SER A 33 0.10 10.53 -4.84
C SER A 33 0.23 9.48 -3.72
N PRO A 34 1.12 8.47 -3.83
CA PRO A 34 1.34 7.44 -2.81
C PRO A 34 1.85 7.95 -1.47
N TRP A 35 2.62 9.04 -1.47
CA TRP A 35 3.41 9.48 -0.32
C TRP A 35 2.56 9.79 0.92
N PRO A 36 1.49 10.60 0.87
CA PRO A 36 0.65 10.86 2.05
C PRO A 36 0.04 9.59 2.65
N TRP A 37 -0.32 8.61 1.81
CA TRP A 37 -0.91 7.35 2.26
C TRP A 37 0.09 6.46 2.98
N TRP A 38 1.36 6.50 2.59
CA TRP A 38 2.44 5.86 3.34
C TRP A 38 2.59 6.48 4.73
N PHE A 39 2.59 7.81 4.85
CA PHE A 39 2.64 8.47 6.17
C PHE A 39 1.47 8.05 7.05
N LEU A 40 0.25 8.08 6.50
CA LEU A 40 -0.94 7.64 7.24
C LEU A 40 -0.83 6.17 7.69
N SER A 41 -0.29 5.29 6.84
CA SER A 41 -0.10 3.87 7.20
C SER A 41 0.89 3.64 8.33
N ILE A 42 1.92 4.49 8.46
CA ILE A 42 2.92 4.40 9.53
C ILE A 42 2.30 4.87 10.86
N PHE A 43 1.60 6.00 10.83
CA PHE A 43 1.11 6.64 12.06
C PHE A 43 -0.18 6.04 12.60
N TRP A 44 -0.97 5.36 11.76
CA TRP A 44 -2.23 4.78 12.17
C TRP A 44 -2.26 3.27 12.01
N SER A 45 -2.36 2.78 10.77
CA SER A 45 -2.31 1.35 10.45
C SER A 45 -2.29 1.15 8.94
N PRO A 46 -1.42 0.29 8.38
CA PRO A 46 -1.45 -0.03 6.96
C PRO A 46 -2.77 -0.65 6.51
N PHE A 47 -3.38 -1.48 7.37
CA PHE A 47 -4.69 -2.07 7.08
C PHE A 47 -5.81 -1.02 7.10
N GLY A 48 -5.75 -0.07 8.04
CA GLY A 48 -6.69 1.05 8.08
C GLY A 48 -6.60 1.91 6.82
N THR A 49 -5.38 2.22 6.37
CA THR A 49 -5.13 2.95 5.12
C THR A 49 -5.68 2.21 3.91
N ILE A 50 -5.44 0.90 3.79
CA ILE A 50 -5.99 0.06 2.71
C ILE A 50 -7.52 0.13 2.73
N PHE A 51 -8.13 -0.01 3.90
CA PHE A 51 -9.59 0.02 4.04
C PHE A 51 -10.18 1.38 3.65
N VAL A 52 -9.54 2.48 4.03
CA VAL A 52 -9.95 3.83 3.64
C VAL A 52 -9.84 4.03 2.13
N LEU A 53 -8.69 3.68 1.54
CA LEU A 53 -8.51 3.72 0.08
C LEU A 53 -9.57 2.88 -0.63
N TRP A 54 -9.88 1.70 -0.10
CA TRP A 54 -10.84 0.79 -0.70
C TRP A 54 -12.28 1.29 -0.63
N LEU A 55 -12.74 1.80 0.52
CA LEU A 55 -14.14 2.21 0.71
C LEU A 55 -14.47 3.58 0.13
N PHE A 56 -13.58 4.55 0.25
CA PHE A 56 -13.91 5.95 0.00
C PHE A 56 -13.47 6.45 -1.37
N PHE A 57 -12.61 5.72 -2.07
CA PHE A 57 -12.01 6.16 -3.32
C PHE A 57 -12.19 5.10 -4.41
N ARG A 58 -12.94 5.47 -5.45
CA ARG A 58 -13.13 4.61 -6.62
C ARG A 58 -11.85 4.57 -7.45
N LYS A 59 -11.59 3.43 -8.10
CA LYS A 59 -10.53 3.35 -9.10
C LYS A 59 -10.81 4.32 -10.24
N VAL A 60 -9.76 4.96 -10.74
CA VAL A 60 -9.80 5.75 -11.96
C VAL A 60 -9.62 4.77 -13.11
N ASP A 61 -10.73 4.27 -13.63
CA ASP A 61 -10.70 3.45 -14.84
C ASP A 61 -10.38 4.40 -16.01
N ARG A 62 -9.26 4.18 -16.70
CA ARG A 62 -8.87 4.94 -17.89
C ARG A 62 -9.76 4.53 -19.07
N LEU A 63 -11.04 4.91 -19.04
CA LEU A 63 -12.00 4.80 -20.15
C LEU A 63 -13.04 5.92 -20.03
N ASP A 64 -12.57 7.16 -20.05
CA ASP A 64 -13.34 8.31 -20.55
C ASP A 64 -12.62 8.86 -21.81
N GLU A 65 -12.07 7.95 -22.64
CA GLU A 65 -11.92 8.19 -24.09
C GLU A 65 -13.29 7.88 -24.70
N ASP A 66 -14.20 8.83 -24.63
CA ASP A 66 -15.25 9.07 -25.62
C ASP A 66 -15.93 10.39 -25.24
N TRP A 67 -16.13 11.24 -26.25
CA TRP A 67 -16.65 12.62 -26.27
C TRP A 67 -15.61 13.75 -26.27
#